data_AF-A0AAW9EFL3-F1
#
_entry.id   AF-A0AAW9EFL3-F1
#
_cell.length_a   1.000
_cell.length_b   1.000
_cell.length_c   1.000
_cell.angle_alpha   90.00
_cell.angle_beta   90.00
_cell.angle_gamma   90.00
#
_symmetry.space_group_name_H-M   'P 1'
#
loop_
_entity.id
_entity.type
_entity.pdbx_description
1 polymer ?
#
loop_
_entity_poly.entity_id
_entity_poly.type
_entity_poly.pdbx_seq_one_letter_code
_entity_poly.pdbx_strand_id
1 'polypeptide(L)'
;EYAIANREPVTIHPDDAKARGIVEGDLVRVWNARGQVLVGAHVSDGIKPGIICIHEGAWPDIENGICKNGGANVLTADIPTSRLANG
;
A
#
# COMPACT_ATOMS: atom_id res chain seq x y z
N GLU A 1 2.18 13.90 11.96
CA GLU A 1 1.26 12.76 12.07
C GLU A 1 1.78 11.66 11.14
N TYR A 2 1.76 10.40 11.56
CA TYR A 2 2.23 9.30 10.70
C TYR A 2 1.15 8.87 9.71
N ALA A 3 -0.10 8.73 10.16
CA ALA A 3 -1.22 8.38 9.30
C ALA A 3 -1.60 9.54 8.37
N ILE A 4 -1.99 9.20 7.14
CA ILE A 4 -2.49 10.16 6.14
C ILE A 4 -3.94 9.80 5.82
N ALA A 5 -4.84 10.78 5.87
CA ALA A 5 -6.29 10.56 5.74
C ALA A 5 -6.86 9.48 6.68
N ASN A 6 -6.29 9.35 7.89
CA ASN A 6 -6.58 8.29 8.87
C ASN A 6 -6.28 6.87 8.38
N ARG A 7 -5.27 6.70 7.49
CA ARG A 7 -4.85 5.43 6.90
C ARG A 7 -3.33 5.26 6.93
N GLU A 8 -2.88 4.03 6.74
CA GLU A 8 -1.46 3.74 6.50
C GLU A 8 -0.96 4.52 5.27
N PRO A 9 0.21 5.18 5.35
CA PRO A 9 0.78 5.90 4.22
C PRO A 9 1.24 4.96 3.10
N VAL A 10 1.12 5.43 1.86
CA VAL A 10 1.84 4.89 0.71
C VAL A 10 2.80 5.95 0.17
N THR A 11 4.10 5.65 0.19
CA THR A 11 5.11 6.51 -0.42
C THR A 11 5.11 6.29 -1.92
N ILE A 12 4.98 7.36 -2.70
CA ILE A 12 4.96 7.35 -4.17
C ILE A 12 5.84 8.48 -4.73
N HIS A 13 6.56 8.20 -5.82
CA HIS A 13 7.41 9.19 -6.48
C HIS A 13 6.55 10.31 -7.12
N PRO A 14 7.02 11.59 -7.13
CA PRO A 14 6.28 12.71 -7.73
C PRO A 14 5.84 12.48 -9.18
N ASP A 15 6.69 11.87 -10.01
CA ASP A 15 6.34 11.59 -11.42
C ASP A 15 5.19 10.59 -11.55
N ASP A 16 5.17 9.56 -10.70
CA ASP A 16 4.13 8.54 -10.68
C ASP A 16 2.81 9.07 -10.13
N ALA A 17 2.89 9.93 -9.11
CA ALA A 17 1.75 10.64 -8.54
C ALA A 17 1.15 11.57 -9.59
N LYS A 18 1.97 12.39 -10.25
CA LYS A 18 1.55 13.29 -11.33
C LYS A 18 0.91 12.55 -12.50
N ALA A 19 1.50 11.44 -12.95
CA ALA A 19 0.95 10.63 -14.03
C ALA A 19 -0.43 10.05 -13.72
N ARG A 20 -0.79 9.92 -12.43
CA ARG A 20 -2.06 9.38 -11.94
C ARG A 20 -2.99 10.44 -11.36
N GLY A 21 -2.59 11.72 -11.35
CA GLY A 21 -3.35 12.81 -10.76
C GLY A 21 -3.49 12.73 -9.23
N ILE A 22 -2.52 12.11 -8.56
CA ILE A 22 -2.48 11.96 -7.10
C ILE A 22 -1.68 13.12 -6.49
N VAL A 23 -2.17 13.68 -5.39
CA VAL A 23 -1.48 14.70 -4.60
C VAL A 23 -1.23 14.24 -3.16
N GLU A 24 -0.39 14.96 -2.43
CA GLU A 24 -0.13 14.70 -1.00
C GLU A 24 -1.45 14.70 -0.22
N GLY A 25 -1.67 13.69 0.62
CA GLY A 25 -2.87 13.59 1.45
C GLY A 25 -4.04 12.84 0.82
N ASP A 26 -3.98 12.53 -0.48
CA ASP A 26 -5.07 11.84 -1.16
C ASP A 26 -5.29 10.43 -0.59
N LEU A 27 -6.56 10.06 -0.45
CA LEU A 27 -6.93 8.67 -0.18
C LEU A 27 -6.86 7.88 -1.49
N VAL A 28 -5.92 6.94 -1.58
CA VAL A 28 -5.67 6.16 -2.79
C VAL A 28 -5.93 4.68 -2.58
N ARG A 29 -6.31 4.00 -3.67
CA ARG A 29 -6.54 2.55 -3.70
C ARG A 29 -5.38 1.85 -4.40
N VAL A 30 -4.68 0.99 -3.68
CA VAL A 30 -3.65 0.10 -4.22
C VAL A 30 -4.25 -1.30 -4.36
N TRP A 31 -4.11 -1.93 -5.52
CA TRP A 31 -4.78 -3.21 -5.79
C TRP A 31 -4.03 -4.09 -6.79
N ASN A 32 -4.32 -5.39 -6.74
CA ASN A 32 -3.94 -6.37 -7.74
C ASN A 32 -5.00 -7.50 -7.79
N ALA A 33 -4.71 -8.60 -8.51
CA ALA A 33 -5.65 -9.71 -8.64
C ALA A 33 -5.97 -10.46 -7.32
N ARG A 34 -5.19 -10.27 -6.25
CA ARG A 34 -5.40 -10.90 -4.94
C ARG A 34 -6.24 -10.05 -4.00
N GLY A 35 -6.08 -8.73 -4.05
CA GLY A 35 -6.76 -7.85 -3.11
C GLY A 35 -6.54 -6.37 -3.39
N GLN A 36 -7.10 -5.56 -2.50
CA GLN A 36 -7.08 -4.10 -2.58
C GLN A 36 -7.05 -3.48 -1.18
N VAL A 37 -6.32 -2.38 -1.04
CA VAL A 37 -6.12 -1.65 0.22
C VAL A 37 -6.36 -0.15 -0.01
N LEU A 38 -6.91 0.53 0.99
CA LEU A 38 -6.96 1.99 1.07
C LEU A 38 -5.78 2.51 1.90
N VAL A 39 -5.09 3.50 1.36
CA VAL A 39 -3.87 4.10 1.94
C VAL A 39 -3.86 5.61 1.64
N GLY A 40 -3.16 6.38 2.46
CA GLY A 40 -3.00 7.82 2.23
C GLY A 40 -1.73 8.11 1.44
N ALA A 41 -1.78 8.94 0.40
CA ALA A 41 -0.64 9.24 -0.45
C ALA A 41 0.37 10.15 0.26
N HIS A 42 1.61 9.68 0.31
CA HIS A 42 2.79 10.46 0.68
C HIS A 42 3.70 10.60 -0.55
N VAL A 43 3.76 11.80 -1.13
CA VAL A 43 4.53 12.11 -2.32
C VAL A 43 5.95 12.52 -1.92
N SER A 44 6.93 11.71 -2.32
CA SER A 44 8.33 11.91 -1.93
C SER A 44 9.29 11.47 -3.03
N ASP A 45 10.34 12.25 -3.28
CA ASP A 45 11.45 11.90 -4.18
C ASP A 45 12.47 10.93 -3.54
N GLY A 46 12.24 10.53 -2.28
CA GLY A 46 13.04 9.52 -1.56
C GLY A 46 12.81 8.08 -2.00
N ILE A 47 11.88 7.84 -2.94
CA ILE A 47 11.60 6.52 -3.54
C ILE A 47 11.85 6.57 -5.04
N LYS A 48 12.33 5.47 -5.65
CA LYS A 48 12.57 5.47 -7.11
C LYS A 48 11.26 5.51 -7.90
N PRO A 49 11.24 6.16 -9.09
CA PRO A 49 10.12 6.03 -10.03
C PRO A 49 9.78 4.57 -10.34
N GLY A 50 8.49 4.26 -10.42
CA GLY A 50 7.94 2.92 -10.65
C GLY A 50 7.79 2.07 -9.39
N ILE A 51 8.15 2.58 -8.20
CA ILE A 51 8.09 1.87 -6.92
C ILE A 51 7.17 2.63 -5.96
N ILE A 52 6.39 1.88 -5.18
CA ILE A 52 5.65 2.39 -4.03
C ILE A 52 6.05 1.64 -2.76
N CYS A 53 5.94 2.28 -1.60
CA CYS A 53 6.21 1.65 -0.31
C CYS A 53 4.99 1.78 0.61
N ILE A 54 4.55 0.66 1.19
CA ILE A 54 3.59 0.61 2.29
C ILE A 54 4.30 -0.15 3.40
N HIS A 55 4.41 0.45 4.59
CA HIS A 55 5.07 -0.20 5.71
C HIS A 55 4.21 -1.36 6.25
N GLU A 56 4.89 -2.35 6.82
CA GLU A 56 4.22 -3.47 7.48
C GLU A 56 3.65 -3.04 8.86
N GLY A 57 2.73 -3.82 9.40
CA GLY A 57 2.20 -3.62 10.75
C GLY A 57 0.80 -3.03 10.85
N ALA A 58 0.27 -2.45 9.75
CA ALA A 58 -1.10 -1.96 9.72
C ALA A 58 -2.10 -3.11 9.91
N TRP A 59 -2.93 -3.02 10.96
CA TRP A 59 -3.94 -4.02 11.26
C TRP A 59 -4.99 -4.08 10.15
N PRO A 60 -5.20 -5.25 9.50
CA PRO A 60 -6.19 -5.38 8.44
C PRO A 60 -7.62 -5.15 8.97
N ASP A 61 -8.37 -4.28 8.30
CA ASP A 61 -9.80 -4.05 8.52
C ASP A 61 -10.51 -4.23 7.18
N ILE A 62 -11.08 -5.42 6.96
CA ILE A 62 -11.64 -5.82 5.65
C ILE A 62 -13.15 -5.60 5.65
N GLU A 63 -13.62 -4.75 4.75
CA GLU A 63 -15.05 -4.50 4.51
C GLU A 63 -15.29 -4.56 3.00
N ASN A 64 -16.30 -5.31 2.55
CA ASN A 64 -16.66 -5.45 1.12
C ASN A 64 -15.47 -5.80 0.20
N GLY A 65 -14.52 -6.60 0.70
CA GLY A 65 -13.34 -7.02 -0.07
C GLY A 65 -12.29 -5.93 -0.26
N ILE A 66 -12.34 -4.83 0.49
CA ILE A 66 -11.28 -3.83 0.56
C ILE A 66 -10.77 -3.70 1.98
N CYS A 67 -9.44 -3.71 2.14
CA CYS A 67 -8.82 -3.43 3.43
C CYS A 67 -8.78 -1.91 3.63
N LYS A 68 -9.58 -1.42 4.57
CA LYS A 68 -9.70 0.00 4.83
C LYS A 68 -8.43 0.58 5.42
N ASN A 69 -7.64 -0.16 6.19
CA ASN A 69 -6.57 0.40 7.02
C ASN A 69 -5.15 0.29 6.40
N GLY A 70 -5.01 -0.28 5.20
CA GLY A 70 -3.71 -0.32 4.51
C GLY A 70 -2.83 -1.53 4.78
N GLY A 71 -3.39 -2.66 5.23
CA GLY A 71 -2.62 -3.89 5.49
C GLY A 71 -1.94 -4.45 4.23
N ALA A 72 -0.63 -4.22 4.07
CA ALA A 72 0.14 -4.55 2.87
C ALA A 72 0.10 -6.04 2.49
N ASN A 73 0.00 -6.94 3.47
CA ASN A 73 -0.08 -8.40 3.24
C ASN A 73 -1.35 -8.84 2.52
N VAL A 74 -2.38 -7.99 2.40
CA VAL A 74 -3.55 -8.25 1.54
C VAL A 74 -3.15 -8.32 0.06
N LEU A 75 -2.00 -7.75 -0.31
CA LEU A 75 -1.49 -7.72 -1.68
C LEU A 75 -0.45 -8.81 -1.97
N THR A 76 0.07 -9.48 -0.95
CA THR A 76 1.17 -10.46 -1.10
C THR A 76 0.63 -11.85 -1.42
N ALA A 77 1.49 -12.71 -1.95
CA ALA A 77 1.15 -14.11 -2.19
C ALA A 77 1.73 -14.96 -1.06
N ASP A 78 0.95 -15.94 -0.60
CA ASP A 78 1.43 -16.94 0.34
C ASP A 78 2.17 -18.04 -0.42
N ILE A 79 3.45 -17.79 -0.70
CA ILE A 79 4.35 -18.73 -1.38
C ILE A 79 5.47 -19.08 -0.41
N PRO A 80 5.60 -20.35 0.00
CA PRO A 80 6.69 -20.76 0.87
C PRO A 80 8.06 -20.49 0.24
N THR A 81 9.00 -20.02 1.05
CA THR A 81 10.37 -19.73 0.59
C THR A 81 11.17 -21.00 0.28
N SER A 82 10.84 -22.13 0.91
CA SER A 82 11.47 -23.44 0.68
C SER A 82 10.62 -24.60 1.24
N ARG A 83 10.98 -25.84 0.90
CA ARG A 83 10.40 -27.04 1.54
C ARG A 83 10.62 -27.10 3.05
N LEU A 84 11.67 -26.48 3.59
CA LEU A 84 11.95 -26.46 5.03
C LEU A 84 11.04 -25.48 5.78
N ALA A 85 10.62 -24.40 5.11
CA ALA A 85 9.74 -23.39 5.67
C ALA A 85 8.24 -23.69 5.45
N ASN A 86 7.93 -24.78 4.73
CA ASN A 86 6.58 -25.25 4.50
C ASN A 86 6.36 -26.48 5.39
N GLY A 87 5.59 -26.31 6.47
CA GLY A 87 5.45 -27.26 7.58
C GLY A 87 5.11 -28.70 7.20
#